data_AF-A0A2Y9RXV9-F1
#
_entry.id   AF-A0A2Y9RXV9-F1
#
_cell.length_a   1.000
_cell.length_b   1.000
_cell.length_c   1.000
_cell.angle_alpha   90.00
_cell.angle_beta   90.00
_cell.angle_gamma   90.00
#
_symmetry.space_group_name_H-M   'P 1'
#
loop_
_entity.id
_entity.type
_entity.pdbx_description
1 polymer ?
#
loop_
_entity_poly.entity_id
_entity_poly.type
_entity_poly.pdbx_seq_one_letter_code
_entity_poly.pdbx_strand_id
1 'polypeptide(L)'
;MARRQPSSQADDQSSQPSSSGCPRQRPGCKRKRSVAFRVEVEGDPAAEAQDPWVVESLSGLKMKLKRQRVSSVLPEHHAVFNRLLEDPIVKKFLAWDKKLEVSDKYLLSMVIAYFSRAGFFSWQYHIIHFFIALYVASDMEEDNQAPKQAIFSFLYGKKHSQRPLFHKLCFQFIRSMGWKTRVTREECEQIQAFDPDLWVWGRDRTLLP
;
A
#
# COMPACT_ATOMS: atom_id res chain seq x y z
N MET A 1 5.72 57.79 46.72
CA MET A 1 5.44 58.72 45.60
C MET A 1 5.19 57.90 44.33
N ALA A 2 4.09 58.23 43.64
CA ALA A 2 3.76 58.05 42.21
C ALA A 2 3.98 56.70 41.46
N ARG A 3 2.93 55.86 41.47
CA ARG A 3 2.14 55.24 40.37
C ARG A 3 2.58 55.41 38.88
N ARG A 4 2.62 54.29 38.12
CA ARG A 4 1.81 53.92 36.90
C ARG A 4 2.59 53.09 35.85
N GLN A 5 2.03 51.94 35.46
CA GLN A 5 2.07 51.36 34.10
C GLN A 5 0.94 52.02 33.25
N PRO A 6 0.88 52.00 31.88
CA PRO A 6 0.81 50.77 31.04
C PRO A 6 1.21 50.84 29.52
N SER A 7 1.08 49.67 28.85
CA SER A 7 0.53 49.36 27.49
C SER A 7 1.22 49.73 26.14
N SER A 8 1.63 48.67 25.41
CA SER A 8 1.30 48.19 24.02
C SER A 8 1.36 49.05 22.71
N GLN A 9 1.75 48.33 21.63
CA GLN A 9 1.56 48.53 20.15
C GLN A 9 2.57 49.47 19.43
N ALA A 10 3.43 49.00 18.51
CA ALA A 10 3.29 48.45 17.12
C ALA A 10 3.39 49.54 16.03
N ASP A 11 4.45 49.47 15.19
CA ASP A 11 4.42 49.49 13.71
C ASP A 11 5.73 50.01 13.05
N ASP A 12 6.20 49.17 12.10
CA ASP A 12 6.84 49.39 10.79
C ASP A 12 7.68 50.66 10.50
N GLN A 13 8.97 50.48 10.16
CA GLN A 13 9.51 51.01 8.90
C GLN A 13 10.88 50.44 8.50
N SER A 14 10.91 49.95 7.27
CA SER A 14 12.03 49.51 6.42
C SER A 14 13.17 50.52 6.28
N SER A 15 14.42 50.03 6.24
CA SER A 15 15.51 50.56 5.38
C SER A 15 16.76 49.64 5.43
N GLN A 16 17.06 48.94 4.33
CA GLN A 16 18.37 48.34 4.06
C GLN A 16 19.18 49.25 3.13
N PRO A 17 20.52 49.29 3.25
CA PRO A 17 21.40 49.68 2.16
C PRO A 17 22.12 48.47 1.50
N SER A 18 22.09 48.50 0.16
CA SER A 18 23.10 48.15 -0.88
C SER A 18 24.44 47.55 -0.41
N SER A 19 25.14 46.64 -1.10
CA SER A 19 25.41 46.39 -2.53
C SER A 19 26.27 45.11 -2.60
N SER A 20 26.25 44.27 -3.64
CA SER A 20 27.09 44.32 -4.85
C SER A 20 27.13 42.85 -5.37
N GLY A 21 27.08 42.46 -6.63
CA GLY A 21 27.05 43.09 -7.94
C GLY A 21 27.01 41.94 -8.97
N CYS A 22 26.18 42.05 -10.00
CA CYS A 22 26.14 41.12 -11.14
C CYS A 22 26.60 41.85 -12.40
N PRO A 23 27.35 41.20 -13.30
CA PRO A 23 27.34 41.56 -14.72
C PRO A 23 26.42 40.61 -15.49
N ARG A 24 25.60 41.22 -16.33
CA ARG A 24 24.61 40.63 -17.22
C ARG A 24 25.26 40.49 -18.61
N GLN A 25 24.90 39.42 -19.35
CA GLN A 25 24.52 39.38 -20.78
C GLN A 25 25.04 38.14 -21.54
N ARG A 26 24.14 37.59 -22.37
CA ARG A 26 24.35 36.54 -23.40
C ARG A 26 24.84 37.18 -24.70
N PRO A 27 25.50 36.42 -25.59
CA PRO A 27 24.84 36.06 -26.85
C PRO A 27 25.16 34.63 -27.35
N GLY A 28 24.30 34.09 -28.22
CA GLY A 28 24.39 32.71 -28.71
C GLY A 28 25.25 32.50 -29.96
N CYS A 29 25.63 31.23 -30.22
CA CYS A 29 25.93 30.71 -31.56
C CYS A 29 25.86 29.16 -31.59
N LYS A 30 25.72 28.61 -32.80
CA LYS A 30 25.10 27.34 -33.17
C LYS A 30 26.01 26.09 -33.08
N ARG A 31 25.38 24.96 -32.75
CA ARG A 31 25.59 23.54 -33.17
C ARG A 31 26.97 22.90 -33.03
N LYS A 32 27.02 21.76 -32.31
CA LYS A 32 27.59 20.50 -32.82
C LYS A 32 26.96 19.30 -32.08
N ARG A 33 26.47 18.37 -32.88
CA ARG A 33 25.90 17.07 -32.52
C ARG A 33 27.06 16.13 -32.18
N SER A 34 26.99 15.42 -31.06
CA SER A 34 27.78 14.20 -30.83
C SER A 34 26.88 13.14 -30.19
N VAL A 35 27.17 11.90 -30.59
CA VAL A 35 26.30 10.74 -30.61
C VAL A 35 26.77 9.73 -29.55
N ALA A 36 25.79 9.03 -28.96
CA ALA A 36 25.83 7.72 -28.31
C ALA A 36 26.61 7.56 -26.98
N PHE A 37 25.88 7.14 -25.94
CA PHE A 37 25.86 5.71 -25.58
C PHE A 37 24.48 5.37 -25.00
N ARG A 38 23.63 4.75 -25.83
CA ARG A 38 22.34 4.21 -25.41
C ARG A 38 22.63 2.77 -25.02
N VAL A 39 22.70 2.47 -23.73
CA VAL A 39 22.67 1.07 -23.28
C VAL A 39 21.23 0.63 -23.43
N GLU A 40 20.98 -0.12 -24.49
CA GLU A 40 19.76 -0.90 -24.65
C GLU A 40 19.85 -2.01 -23.61
N VAL A 41 19.28 -1.77 -22.43
CA VAL A 41 18.82 -2.85 -21.58
C VAL A 41 17.56 -3.34 -22.27
N GLU A 42 17.71 -4.46 -22.95
CA GLU A 42 16.62 -5.28 -23.47
C GLU A 42 15.64 -5.49 -22.32
N GLY A 43 14.55 -4.71 -22.34
CA GLY A 43 13.43 -4.93 -21.45
C GLY A 43 12.80 -6.24 -21.90
N ASP A 44 12.76 -7.21 -20.99
CA ASP A 44 11.97 -8.43 -21.14
C ASP A 44 10.63 -8.08 -21.80
N PRO A 45 10.24 -8.79 -22.88
CA PRO A 45 8.89 -8.63 -23.40
C PRO A 45 7.95 -8.96 -22.25
N ALA A 46 7.05 -8.02 -21.99
CA ALA A 46 5.98 -8.13 -20.99
C ALA A 46 5.60 -9.59 -20.81
N ALA A 47 5.75 -10.10 -19.58
CA ALA A 47 5.19 -11.37 -19.20
C ALA A 47 3.70 -11.31 -19.53
N GLU A 48 3.34 -11.78 -20.73
CA GLU A 48 1.96 -12.00 -21.09
C GLU A 48 1.49 -13.02 -20.08
N ALA A 49 0.62 -12.57 -19.17
CA ALA A 49 -0.15 -13.45 -18.33
C ALA A 49 -0.88 -14.39 -19.29
N GLN A 50 -0.33 -15.58 -19.49
CA GLN A 50 -0.97 -16.66 -20.22
C GLN A 50 -2.33 -16.82 -19.53
N ASP A 51 -3.39 -16.46 -20.23
CA ASP A 51 -4.78 -16.58 -19.77
C ASP A 51 -5.30 -17.93 -20.28
N PRO A 52 -5.09 -19.06 -19.57
CA PRO A 52 -5.66 -20.32 -19.99
C PRO A 52 -7.19 -20.23 -20.02
N TRP A 53 -7.76 -20.52 -21.20
CA TRP A 53 -9.20 -20.74 -21.34
C TRP A 53 -9.53 -22.13 -20.84
N VAL A 54 -10.33 -22.23 -19.78
CA VAL A 54 -10.75 -23.51 -19.19
C VAL A 54 -12.19 -23.79 -19.53
N VAL A 55 -12.48 -25.04 -19.90
CA VAL A 55 -13.83 -25.50 -20.20
C VAL A 55 -14.59 -25.69 -18.89
N GLU A 56 -15.63 -24.88 -18.68
CA GLU A 56 -16.49 -24.91 -17.49
C GLU A 56 -17.57 -26.00 -17.61
N SER A 57 -18.14 -26.19 -18.80
CA SER A 57 -19.04 -27.33 -19.07
C SER A 57 -19.12 -27.67 -20.56
N LEU A 58 -19.27 -28.95 -20.84
CA LEU A 58 -19.59 -29.51 -22.15
C LEU A 58 -21.01 -30.09 -22.11
N SER A 59 -21.93 -29.55 -22.91
CA SER A 59 -23.28 -30.10 -23.07
C SER A 59 -23.62 -30.22 -24.56
N GLY A 60 -23.56 -31.43 -25.10
CA GLY A 60 -23.74 -31.67 -26.53
C GLY A 60 -22.69 -30.92 -27.37
N LEU A 61 -23.12 -30.18 -28.40
CA LEU A 61 -22.25 -29.34 -29.24
C LEU A 61 -21.91 -27.97 -28.61
N LYS A 62 -22.41 -27.68 -27.39
CA LYS A 62 -22.27 -26.37 -26.75
C LYS A 62 -21.17 -26.44 -25.68
N MET A 63 -20.16 -25.58 -25.83
CA MET A 63 -19.07 -25.41 -24.87
C MET A 63 -19.22 -24.08 -24.14
N LYS A 64 -19.06 -24.09 -22.81
CA LYS A 64 -18.85 -22.87 -22.01
C LYS A 64 -17.38 -22.80 -21.61
N LEU A 65 -16.70 -21.75 -22.08
CA LEU A 65 -15.32 -21.44 -21.69
C LEU A 65 -15.35 -20.33 -20.64
N LYS A 66 -14.62 -20.53 -19.55
CA LYS A 66 -14.38 -19.51 -18.54
C LYS A 66 -12.90 -19.15 -18.59
N ARG A 67 -12.62 -17.85 -18.64
CA ARG A 67 -11.25 -17.34 -18.58
C ARG A 67 -10.72 -17.60 -17.18
N GLN A 68 -9.77 -18.52 -17.03
CA GLN A 68 -9.12 -18.78 -15.75
C GLN A 68 -7.89 -17.88 -15.67
N ARG A 69 -8.05 -16.70 -15.06
CA ARG A 69 -6.92 -15.84 -14.74
C ARG A 69 -6.21 -16.42 -13.52
N VAL A 70 -4.98 -16.88 -13.73
CA VAL A 70 -4.09 -17.25 -12.63
C VAL A 70 -3.67 -15.95 -11.93
N SER A 71 -3.69 -15.94 -10.59
CA SER A 71 -3.20 -14.80 -9.81
C SER A 71 -1.80 -14.42 -10.27
N SER A 72 -1.55 -13.13 -10.49
CA SER A 72 -0.19 -12.62 -10.76
C SER A 72 0.71 -12.65 -9.53
N VAL A 73 0.14 -12.94 -8.35
CA VAL A 73 0.87 -13.01 -7.10
C VAL A 73 1.71 -14.28 -7.05
N LEU A 74 3.02 -14.11 -6.80
CA LEU A 74 3.94 -15.22 -6.62
C LEU A 74 3.65 -16.01 -5.33
N PRO A 75 3.83 -17.35 -5.34
CA PRO A 75 3.60 -18.22 -4.17
C PRO A 75 4.34 -17.78 -2.90
N GLU A 76 5.50 -17.15 -3.03
CA GLU A 76 6.30 -16.66 -1.89
C GLU A 76 5.53 -15.65 -1.04
N HIS A 77 4.67 -14.83 -1.65
CA HIS A 77 3.87 -13.85 -0.92
C HIS A 77 2.73 -14.51 -0.14
N HIS A 78 2.17 -15.61 -0.66
CA HIS A 78 1.24 -16.46 0.09
C HIS A 78 1.93 -17.12 1.29
N ALA A 79 3.14 -17.65 1.10
CA ALA A 79 3.93 -18.25 2.17
C ALA A 79 4.29 -17.24 3.28
N VAL A 80 4.68 -16.02 2.89
CA VAL A 80 4.92 -14.92 3.83
C VAL A 80 3.66 -14.60 4.63
N PHE A 81 2.52 -14.46 3.96
CA PHE A 81 1.25 -14.18 4.61
C PHE A 81 0.87 -15.29 5.60
N ASN A 82 0.96 -16.55 5.21
CA ASN A 82 0.71 -17.69 6.08
C ASN A 82 1.62 -17.69 7.32
N ARG A 83 2.91 -17.41 7.15
CA ARG A 83 3.85 -17.23 8.27
C ARG A 83 3.40 -16.11 9.23
N LEU A 84 2.93 -14.98 8.70
CA LEU A 84 2.48 -13.86 9.52
C LEU A 84 1.14 -14.16 10.21
N LEU A 85 0.27 -14.97 9.62
CA LEU A 85 -0.96 -15.45 10.27
C LEU A 85 -0.66 -16.34 11.49
N GLU A 86 0.51 -16.97 11.55
CA GLU A 86 0.90 -17.79 12.69
C GLU A 86 1.32 -16.96 13.90
N ASP A 87 1.67 -15.69 13.70
CA ASP A 87 2.15 -14.78 14.73
C ASP A 87 1.09 -14.53 15.82
N PRO A 88 1.46 -14.56 17.12
CA PRO A 88 0.51 -14.41 18.21
C PRO A 88 -0.18 -13.04 18.25
N ILE A 89 0.47 -11.96 17.78
CA ILE A 89 -0.13 -10.62 17.74
C ILE A 89 -1.20 -10.59 16.63
N VAL A 90 -0.88 -11.14 15.45
CA VAL A 90 -1.82 -11.23 14.33
C VAL A 90 -3.01 -12.11 14.69
N LYS A 91 -2.79 -13.30 15.27
CA LYS A 91 -3.89 -14.18 15.75
C LYS A 91 -4.81 -13.48 16.74
N LYS A 92 -4.25 -12.77 17.74
CA LYS A 92 -5.06 -12.03 18.72
C LYS A 92 -5.85 -10.90 18.07
N PHE A 93 -5.28 -10.21 17.08
CA PHE A 93 -5.97 -9.17 16.34
C PHE A 93 -7.15 -9.74 15.53
N LEU A 94 -6.93 -10.81 14.77
CA LEU A 94 -7.99 -11.45 13.98
C LEU A 94 -9.10 -12.05 14.85
N ALA A 95 -8.76 -12.55 16.04
CA ALA A 95 -9.75 -13.03 17.01
C ALA A 95 -10.54 -11.89 17.68
N TRP A 96 -9.95 -10.70 17.79
CA TRP A 96 -10.61 -9.50 18.33
C TRP A 96 -11.61 -8.90 17.36
N ASP A 97 -11.29 -8.87 16.05
CA ASP A 97 -12.17 -8.33 15.01
C ASP A 97 -13.30 -9.30 14.65
N LYS A 98 -14.26 -9.44 15.56
CA LYS A 98 -15.42 -10.35 15.40
C LYS A 98 -16.42 -9.86 14.34
N LYS A 99 -16.45 -8.56 14.09
CA LYS A 99 -17.35 -7.94 13.10
C LYS A 99 -16.73 -7.87 11.71
N LEU A 100 -15.47 -8.31 11.57
CA LEU A 100 -14.73 -8.32 10.31
C LEU A 100 -14.67 -6.93 9.66
N GLU A 101 -14.56 -5.88 10.48
CA GLU A 101 -14.54 -4.50 10.01
C GLU A 101 -13.19 -4.09 9.41
N VAL A 102 -12.11 -4.81 9.75
CA VAL A 102 -10.74 -4.50 9.32
C VAL A 102 -9.97 -5.73 8.85
N SER A 103 -10.61 -6.89 8.85
CA SER A 103 -9.95 -8.17 8.56
C SER A 103 -10.87 -9.21 7.93
N ASP A 104 -11.83 -8.75 7.13
CA ASP A 104 -12.56 -9.66 6.25
C ASP A 104 -11.63 -10.24 5.17
N LYS A 105 -12.12 -11.27 4.48
CA LYS A 105 -11.35 -12.00 3.48
C LYS A 105 -10.81 -11.12 2.34
N TYR A 106 -11.52 -10.07 1.93
CA TYR A 106 -11.07 -9.18 0.85
C TYR A 106 -9.95 -8.27 1.34
N LEU A 107 -10.07 -7.64 2.50
CA LEU A 107 -8.98 -6.86 3.10
C LEU A 107 -7.72 -7.72 3.29
N LEU A 108 -7.87 -8.97 3.74
CA LEU A 108 -6.76 -9.91 3.88
C LEU A 108 -6.17 -10.33 2.52
N SER A 109 -6.99 -10.46 1.48
CA SER A 109 -6.50 -10.69 0.11
C SER A 109 -5.70 -9.50 -0.42
N MET A 110 -6.14 -8.27 -0.12
CA MET A 110 -5.41 -7.05 -0.48
C MET A 110 -4.03 -6.99 0.19
N VAL A 111 -3.87 -7.51 1.42
CA VAL A 111 -2.55 -7.61 2.06
C VAL A 111 -1.58 -8.43 1.22
N ILE A 112 -2.02 -9.58 0.69
CA ILE A 112 -1.21 -10.43 -0.18
C ILE A 112 -0.88 -9.71 -1.49
N ALA A 113 -1.86 -9.06 -2.12
CA ALA A 113 -1.66 -8.26 -3.33
C ALA A 113 -0.62 -7.16 -3.10
N TYR A 114 -0.67 -6.48 -1.96
CA TYR A 114 0.27 -5.43 -1.58
C TYR A 114 1.69 -5.96 -1.32
N PHE A 115 1.83 -7.12 -0.69
CA PHE A 115 3.14 -7.75 -0.56
C PHE A 115 3.75 -8.09 -1.93
N SER A 116 2.92 -8.54 -2.87
CA SER A 116 3.38 -8.78 -4.24
C SER A 116 3.83 -7.50 -4.93
N ARG A 117 3.05 -6.41 -4.79
CA ARG A 117 3.35 -5.12 -5.43
C ARG A 117 4.55 -4.40 -4.82
N ALA A 118 4.77 -4.53 -3.51
CA ALA A 118 5.87 -3.88 -2.83
C ALA A 118 7.24 -4.48 -3.19
N GLY A 119 7.27 -5.74 -3.67
CA GLY A 119 8.47 -6.36 -4.24
C GLY A 119 9.60 -6.61 -3.24
N PHE A 120 9.33 -6.58 -1.93
CA PHE A 120 10.33 -6.94 -0.93
C PHE A 120 10.62 -8.43 -0.95
N PHE A 121 11.81 -8.80 -0.51
CA PHE A 121 12.17 -10.21 -0.34
C PHE A 121 11.34 -10.84 0.80
N SER A 122 11.04 -12.13 0.67
CA SER A 122 10.15 -12.86 1.61
C SER A 122 10.60 -12.80 3.08
N TRP A 123 11.90 -12.72 3.35
CA TRP A 123 12.44 -12.59 4.70
C TRP A 123 12.33 -11.19 5.31
N GLN A 124 12.07 -10.15 4.51
CA GLN A 124 11.96 -8.76 5.01
C GLN A 124 10.59 -8.46 5.64
N TYR A 125 9.59 -9.28 5.32
CA TYR A 125 8.23 -9.11 5.83
C TYR A 125 8.10 -9.54 7.29
N HIS A 126 8.11 -8.53 8.17
CA HIS A 126 7.74 -8.62 9.57
C HIS A 126 6.27 -8.26 9.84
N ILE A 127 5.81 -8.53 11.07
CA ILE A 127 4.46 -8.25 11.59
C ILE A 127 3.99 -6.82 11.29
N ILE A 128 4.87 -5.83 11.41
CA ILE A 128 4.51 -4.44 11.13
C ILE A 128 4.07 -4.23 9.67
N HIS A 129 4.62 -4.97 8.71
CA HIS A 129 4.23 -4.87 7.31
C HIS A 129 2.83 -5.43 7.08
N PHE A 130 2.45 -6.50 7.79
CA PHE A 130 1.07 -7.00 7.77
C PHE A 130 0.10 -5.90 8.19
N PHE A 131 0.36 -5.24 9.31
CA PHE A 131 -0.52 -4.18 9.81
C PHE A 131 -0.48 -2.91 8.96
N ILE A 132 0.66 -2.56 8.35
CA ILE A 132 0.75 -1.45 7.39
C ILE A 132 -0.10 -1.78 6.16
N ALA A 133 0.07 -2.95 5.56
CA ALA A 133 -0.68 -3.37 4.39
C ALA A 133 -2.18 -3.44 4.69
N LEU A 134 -2.57 -3.98 5.86
CA LEU A 134 -3.96 -4.06 6.28
C LEU A 134 -4.56 -2.68 6.56
N TYR A 135 -3.79 -1.77 7.15
CA TYR A 135 -4.20 -0.38 7.33
C TYR A 135 -4.45 0.30 5.99
N VAL A 136 -3.53 0.15 5.03
CA VAL A 136 -3.68 0.71 3.68
C VAL A 136 -4.89 0.09 2.98
N ALA A 137 -5.15 -1.21 3.15
CA ALA A 137 -6.34 -1.86 2.57
C ALA A 137 -7.63 -1.29 3.17
N SER A 138 -7.67 -1.19 4.50
CA SER A 138 -8.81 -0.62 5.23
C SER A 138 -9.04 0.85 4.87
N ASP A 139 -7.99 1.62 4.59
CA ASP A 139 -8.12 3.02 4.20
C ASP A 139 -8.62 3.22 2.77
N MET A 140 -8.45 2.22 1.91
CA MET A 140 -8.98 2.25 0.55
C MET A 140 -10.44 1.81 0.46
N GLU A 141 -10.89 0.87 1.29
CA GLU A 141 -12.23 0.27 1.20
C GLU A 141 -13.21 0.74 2.29
N GLU A 142 -12.72 1.15 3.47
CA GLU A 142 -13.58 1.51 4.61
C GLU A 142 -13.46 3.00 4.96
N ASP A 143 -14.57 3.72 4.85
CA ASP A 143 -14.68 5.13 5.26
C ASP A 143 -14.55 5.29 6.79
N ASN A 144 -14.93 4.25 7.55
CA ASN A 144 -14.92 4.32 9.00
C ASN A 144 -13.48 4.24 9.56
N GLN A 145 -13.03 5.33 10.17
CA GLN A 145 -11.70 5.44 10.75
C GLN A 145 -11.59 4.77 12.13
N ALA A 146 -12.70 4.45 12.81
CA ALA A 146 -12.68 3.97 14.19
C ALA A 146 -12.08 2.56 14.35
N PRO A 147 -12.42 1.55 13.51
CA PRO A 147 -11.84 0.21 13.61
C PRO A 147 -10.33 0.19 13.36
N LYS A 148 -9.83 1.07 12.47
CA LYS A 148 -8.39 1.24 12.17
C LYS A 148 -7.59 1.67 13.41
N GLN A 149 -8.24 2.29 14.40
CA GLN A 149 -7.57 2.67 15.64
C GLN A 149 -7.12 1.46 16.48
N ALA A 150 -7.77 0.31 16.30
CA ALA A 150 -7.37 -0.93 16.95
C ALA A 150 -5.99 -1.40 16.47
N ILE A 151 -5.66 -1.21 15.18
CA ILE A 151 -4.34 -1.57 14.63
C ILE A 151 -3.21 -0.91 15.44
N PHE A 152 -3.34 0.38 15.76
CA PHE A 152 -2.34 1.07 16.59
C PHE A 152 -2.24 0.51 18.00
N SER A 153 -3.37 0.12 18.59
CA SER A 153 -3.42 -0.44 19.95
C SER A 153 -2.70 -1.79 20.01
N PHE A 154 -2.83 -2.62 18.98
CA PHE A 154 -2.12 -3.91 18.90
C PHE A 154 -0.62 -3.75 18.65
N LEU A 155 -0.21 -2.79 17.81
CA LEU A 155 1.21 -2.55 17.51
C LEU A 155 1.99 -1.84 18.62
N TYR A 156 1.39 -0.80 19.21
CA TYR A 156 2.09 0.14 20.08
C TYR A 156 1.49 0.23 21.49
N GLY A 157 0.43 -0.51 21.78
CA GLY A 157 -0.30 -0.43 23.04
C GLY A 157 -0.91 0.97 23.23
N LYS A 158 -0.69 1.55 24.41
CA LYS A 158 -1.21 2.88 24.78
C LYS A 158 -0.33 4.04 24.26
N LYS A 159 0.74 3.76 23.50
CA LYS A 159 1.69 4.78 23.04
C LYS A 159 1.25 5.41 21.73
N HIS A 160 0.34 6.38 21.80
CA HIS A 160 -0.17 7.10 20.63
C HIS A 160 0.89 7.97 19.91
N SER A 161 2.04 8.23 20.54
CA SER A 161 3.14 9.00 19.95
C SER A 161 3.79 8.34 18.73
N GLN A 162 3.57 7.04 18.51
CA GLN A 162 4.10 6.31 17.35
C GLN A 162 3.27 6.50 16.07
N ARG A 163 2.09 7.12 16.16
CA ARG A 163 1.20 7.31 15.00
C ARG A 163 1.85 8.07 13.84
N PRO A 164 2.57 9.19 14.03
CA PRO A 164 3.21 9.90 12.92
C PRO A 164 4.24 9.03 12.19
N LEU A 165 5.01 8.23 12.95
CA LEU A 165 5.97 7.30 12.37
C LEU A 165 5.28 6.20 11.56
N PHE A 166 4.18 5.64 12.07
CA PHE A 166 3.41 4.65 11.34
C PHE A 166 2.87 5.19 10.01
N HIS A 167 2.29 6.39 9.99
CA HIS A 167 1.81 6.99 8.74
C HIS A 167 2.95 7.24 7.74
N LYS A 168 4.15 7.60 8.23
CA LYS A 168 5.35 7.70 7.40
C LYS A 168 5.72 6.34 6.78
N LEU A 169 5.61 5.26 7.53
CA LEU A 169 5.84 3.90 7.02
C LEU A 169 4.77 3.49 6.00
N CYS A 170 3.48 3.80 6.24
CA CYS A 170 2.42 3.56 5.25
C CYS A 170 2.70 4.28 3.94
N PHE A 171 3.10 5.56 4.00
CA PHE A 171 3.47 6.32 2.80
C PHE A 171 4.66 5.70 2.05
N GLN A 172 5.68 5.26 2.77
CA GLN A 172 6.84 4.57 2.17
C GLN A 172 6.45 3.24 1.52
N PHE A 173 5.54 2.50 2.15
CA PHE A 173 5.02 1.24 1.63
C PHE A 173 4.15 1.45 0.38
N ILE A 174 3.27 2.45 0.37
CA ILE A 174 2.51 2.83 -0.83
C ILE A 174 3.45 3.22 -1.99
N ARG A 175 4.52 3.94 -1.66
CA ARG A 175 5.53 4.32 -2.65
C ARG A 175 6.27 3.10 -3.22
N SER A 176 6.58 2.08 -2.41
CA SER A 176 7.23 0.85 -2.92
C SER A 176 6.33 0.05 -3.85
N MET A 177 5.01 0.13 -3.67
CA MET A 177 4.02 -0.44 -4.61
C MET A 177 3.87 0.37 -5.91
N GLY A 178 4.64 1.44 -6.11
CA GLY A 178 4.48 2.34 -7.24
C GLY A 178 3.12 3.03 -7.27
N TRP A 179 2.55 3.33 -6.10
CA TRP A 179 1.22 3.95 -5.92
C TRP A 179 0.03 3.09 -6.40
N LYS A 180 0.26 1.82 -6.72
CA LYS A 180 -0.78 0.88 -7.13
C LYS A 180 -1.52 0.31 -5.91
N THR A 181 -2.40 1.11 -5.29
CA THR A 181 -3.20 0.67 -4.13
C THR A 181 -4.54 0.05 -4.51
N ARG A 182 -5.08 0.36 -5.70
CA ARG A 182 -6.34 -0.23 -6.14
C ARG A 182 -6.19 -1.74 -6.38
N VAL A 183 -6.98 -2.56 -5.70
CA VAL A 183 -7.07 -4.01 -5.92
C VAL A 183 -8.49 -4.29 -6.34
N THR A 184 -8.71 -5.00 -7.44
CA THR A 184 -10.09 -5.31 -7.86
C THR A 184 -10.60 -6.53 -7.12
N ARG A 185 -11.93 -6.67 -7.05
CA ARG A 185 -12.55 -7.84 -6.45
C ARG A 185 -12.09 -9.15 -7.10
N GLU A 186 -11.96 -9.15 -8.43
CA GLU A 186 -11.52 -10.31 -9.20
C GLU A 186 -10.07 -10.71 -8.85
N GLU A 187 -9.19 -9.74 -8.58
CA GLU A 187 -7.83 -9.99 -8.13
C GLU A 187 -7.81 -10.64 -6.74
N CYS A 188 -8.65 -10.15 -5.81
CA CYS A 188 -8.81 -10.79 -4.50
C CYS A 188 -9.33 -12.22 -4.61
N GLU A 189 -10.31 -12.48 -5.46
CA GLU A 189 -10.86 -13.82 -5.68
C GLU A 189 -9.81 -14.78 -6.30
N GLN A 190 -8.94 -14.29 -7.19
CA GLN A 190 -7.82 -15.07 -7.73
C GLN A 190 -6.78 -15.42 -6.66
N ILE A 191 -6.49 -14.49 -5.75
CA ILE A 191 -5.60 -14.73 -4.60
C ILE A 191 -6.20 -15.78 -3.67
N GLN A 192 -7.50 -15.71 -3.38
CA GLN A 192 -8.19 -16.70 -2.55
C GLN A 192 -8.21 -18.08 -3.20
N ALA A 193 -8.36 -18.15 -4.53
CA ALA A 193 -8.37 -19.39 -5.29
C ALA A 193 -7.02 -20.13 -5.31
N PHE A 194 -5.92 -19.48 -4.91
CA PHE A 194 -4.60 -20.13 -4.79
C PHE A 194 -4.59 -21.22 -3.71
N ASP A 195 -5.21 -20.95 -2.57
CA ASP A 195 -5.39 -21.89 -1.45
C ASP A 195 -6.78 -21.67 -0.83
N PRO A 196 -7.83 -22.26 -1.43
CA PRO A 196 -9.21 -21.98 -1.04
C PRO A 196 -9.57 -22.54 0.35
N ASP A 197 -8.81 -23.52 0.85
CA ASP A 197 -9.06 -24.18 2.14
C ASP A 197 -8.47 -23.40 3.33
N LEU A 198 -7.73 -22.32 3.06
CA LEU A 198 -7.16 -21.48 4.11
C LEU A 198 -8.28 -20.81 4.93
N TRP A 199 -8.28 -21.08 6.24
CA TRP A 199 -9.35 -20.68 7.17
C TRP A 199 -9.69 -19.19 7.18
N VAL A 200 -8.75 -18.30 6.83
CA VAL A 200 -9.01 -16.85 6.77
C VAL A 200 -10.04 -16.47 5.72
N TRP A 201 -10.24 -17.29 4.68
CA TRP A 201 -11.24 -17.02 3.64
C TRP A 201 -12.67 -17.26 4.13
N GLY A 202 -12.85 -17.96 5.25
CA GLY A 202 -14.13 -18.04 5.96
C GLY A 202 -14.53 -16.75 6.67
N ARG A 203 -13.65 -15.74 6.74
CA ARG A 203 -13.91 -14.43 7.34
C ARG A 203 -14.73 -13.55 6.38
N ASP A 204 -15.97 -13.95 6.12
CA ASP A 204 -16.87 -13.23 5.24
C ASP A 204 -17.85 -12.37 6.03
N ARG A 205 -17.69 -11.04 5.95
CA ARG A 205 -18.55 -10.06 6.62
C ARG A 205 -20.01 -10.16 6.16
N THR A 206 -20.27 -10.62 4.94
CA THR A 206 -21.64 -10.74 4.39
C THR A 206 -22.45 -11.87 5.02
N LEU A 207 -21.76 -12.79 5.73
CA LEU A 207 -22.39 -13.89 6.46
C LEU A 207 -22.67 -13.55 7.93
N LEU A 208 -22.28 -12.36 8.39
CA LEU A 208 -22.59 -11.90 9.73
C LEU A 208 -24.05 -11.41 9.80
N PRO A 209 -24.79 -11.77 10.86
CA PRO A 209 -26.18 -11.35 11.06
C PRO A 209 -26.34 -9.86 11.37
#